data_AF-A0A3M2E6L2-F1
#
_entry.id   AF-A0A3M2E6L2-F1
#
_cell.length_a   1.000
_cell.length_b   1.000
_cell.length_c   1.000
_cell.angle_alpha   90.00
_cell.angle_beta   90.00
_cell.angle_gamma   90.00
#
_symmetry.space_group_name_H-M   'P 1'
#
loop_
_entity.id
_entity.type
_entity.pdbx_description
1 polymer ?
#
loop_
_entity_poly.entity_id
_entity_poly.type
_entity_poly.pdbx_seq_one_letter_code
_entity_poly.pdbx_strand_id
1 'polypeptide(L)'
;MLMTTLREKLTETFPSEESYLPILNTLKVVGVAENPQLQQASGMPRDKLRRTMQKLEALGAVHMLRQDIRRRTGRGRSPRVWRLEKAGAALLNTRPSKLEDERAITHALGMLDVHLRAVRDGLETITDKPMNFTGGVIRPDLRVTLPDGTQALFEIEQDATPRLLRRITTSLRHKQRFFATRSTENISSIVRMVVALPAGTAFERTLNVWHQALDVLRSEVAENELAFQLAAIPLPAFLDQPDWDEPPTDSHWVWLTSSQTRTTGGLQRFLSQVPHSNPLHDRLILAALLQELHLDSALARKSQRYPKPDPAFFQTIQVIYAASHAEGLSPLAQATYPWASLFLLRHYLHLHPVLRTQIERRLRASATTMRWNTTVILHRMQGIVDLFLAYHGWRSDGPLLVFAETPPWNQEAARTFRITARIRHREILVASGDNILPRVADVRTAEHALAWVLTALFRYAPDLGFKAPPFW
;
A
#
# COMPACT_ATOMS: atom_id res chain seq x y z
N MET A 1 -45.93 -22.93 -14.10
CA MET A 1 -47.01 -22.81 -13.08
C MET A 1 -46.88 -21.56 -12.19
N LEU A 2 -45.71 -21.24 -11.63
CA LEU A 2 -45.52 -20.07 -10.72
C LEU A 2 -45.67 -18.67 -11.39
N MET A 3 -45.31 -18.50 -12.66
CA MET A 3 -45.43 -17.19 -13.34
C MET A 3 -46.84 -16.86 -13.80
N THR A 4 -47.63 -17.86 -14.20
CA THR A 4 -49.02 -17.69 -14.65
C THR A 4 -49.91 -17.20 -13.50
N THR A 5 -49.77 -17.82 -12.33
CA THR A 5 -50.46 -17.44 -11.08
C THR A 5 -50.05 -16.07 -10.55
N LEU A 6 -48.81 -15.61 -10.80
CA LEU A 6 -48.37 -14.28 -10.39
C LEU A 6 -48.93 -13.18 -11.30
N ARG A 7 -48.99 -13.41 -12.62
CA ARG A 7 -49.60 -12.47 -13.59
C ARG A 7 -51.09 -12.30 -13.33
N GLU A 8 -51.81 -13.39 -13.09
CA GLU A 8 -53.23 -13.37 -12.69
C GLU A 8 -53.45 -12.52 -11.44
N LYS A 9 -52.67 -12.77 -10.37
CA LYS A 9 -52.73 -11.97 -9.14
C LYS A 9 -52.41 -10.49 -9.34
N LEU A 10 -51.52 -10.14 -10.27
CA LEU A 10 -51.22 -8.74 -10.58
C LEU A 10 -52.37 -8.06 -11.30
N THR A 11 -53.00 -8.74 -12.27
CA THR A 11 -54.18 -8.23 -12.98
C THR A 11 -55.38 -8.06 -12.04
N GLU A 12 -55.51 -8.93 -11.02
CA GLU A 12 -56.53 -8.78 -9.97
C GLU A 12 -56.21 -7.63 -8.99
N THR A 13 -54.93 -7.42 -8.67
CA THR A 13 -54.50 -6.48 -7.61
C THR A 13 -54.34 -5.04 -8.11
N PHE A 14 -54.01 -4.86 -9.39
CA PHE A 14 -53.71 -3.57 -10.01
C PHE A 14 -54.59 -3.32 -11.24
N PRO A 15 -55.09 -2.08 -11.42
CA PRO A 15 -55.98 -1.75 -12.54
C PRO A 15 -55.25 -1.70 -13.89
N SER A 16 -53.94 -1.47 -13.91
CA SER A 16 -53.11 -1.43 -15.12
C SER A 16 -51.65 -1.72 -14.81
N GLU A 17 -50.88 -2.15 -15.81
CA GLU A 17 -49.43 -2.34 -15.68
C GLU A 17 -48.69 -1.03 -15.36
N GLU A 18 -49.18 0.10 -15.86
CA GLU A 18 -48.66 1.44 -15.55
C GLU A 18 -48.67 1.74 -14.04
N SER A 19 -49.51 1.05 -13.27
CA SER A 19 -49.63 1.25 -11.82
C SER A 19 -48.49 0.62 -11.01
N TYR A 20 -47.69 -0.29 -11.59
CA TYR A 20 -46.63 -0.98 -10.86
C TYR A 20 -45.34 -1.20 -11.66
N LEU A 21 -45.42 -1.26 -12.99
CA LEU A 21 -44.30 -1.55 -13.87
C LEU A 21 -43.19 -0.48 -13.78
N PRO A 22 -43.47 0.84 -13.68
CA PRO A 22 -42.42 1.83 -13.46
C PRO A 22 -41.59 1.57 -12.20
N ILE A 23 -42.23 1.16 -11.10
CA ILE A 23 -41.55 0.85 -9.83
C ILE A 23 -40.61 -0.36 -10.01
N LEU A 24 -41.11 -1.42 -10.63
CA LEU A 24 -40.34 -2.63 -10.87
C LEU A 24 -39.17 -2.36 -11.82
N ASN A 25 -39.39 -1.58 -12.88
CA ASN A 25 -38.33 -1.18 -13.82
C ASN A 25 -37.25 -0.32 -13.15
N THR A 26 -37.61 0.59 -12.24
CA THR A 26 -36.61 1.34 -11.45
C THR A 26 -35.75 0.40 -10.59
N LEU A 27 -36.39 -0.54 -9.90
CA LEU A 27 -35.69 -1.55 -9.11
C LEU A 27 -34.83 -2.50 -9.96
N LYS A 28 -35.20 -2.74 -11.23
CA LYS A 28 -34.44 -3.58 -12.17
C LYS A 28 -33.03 -3.06 -12.44
N VAL A 29 -32.83 -1.74 -12.38
CA VAL A 29 -31.57 -1.09 -12.77
C VAL A 29 -30.41 -1.53 -11.87
N VAL A 30 -30.58 -1.42 -10.55
CA VAL A 30 -29.52 -1.74 -9.56
C VAL A 30 -29.98 -2.70 -8.45
N GLY A 31 -31.23 -3.15 -8.49
CA GLY A 31 -31.81 -4.09 -7.53
C GLY A 31 -32.40 -3.47 -6.26
N VAL A 32 -32.16 -2.17 -6.00
CA VAL A 32 -32.66 -1.44 -4.82
C VAL A 32 -33.06 0.00 -5.20
N ALA A 33 -34.02 0.58 -4.48
CA ALA A 33 -34.44 1.97 -4.67
C ALA A 33 -35.04 2.56 -3.40
N GLU A 34 -34.88 3.87 -3.21
CA GLU A 34 -35.52 4.63 -2.13
C GLU A 34 -36.90 5.17 -2.56
N ASN A 35 -37.76 5.43 -1.57
CA ASN A 35 -39.07 6.03 -1.83
C ASN A 35 -39.03 7.29 -2.72
N PRO A 36 -38.13 8.28 -2.53
CA PRO A 36 -38.08 9.45 -3.41
C PRO A 36 -37.75 9.09 -4.86
N GLN A 37 -36.83 8.15 -5.10
CA GLN A 37 -36.48 7.66 -6.44
C GLN A 37 -37.68 6.96 -7.10
N LEU A 38 -38.42 6.15 -6.34
CA LEU A 38 -39.64 5.50 -6.81
C LEU A 38 -40.76 6.51 -7.11
N GLN A 39 -40.90 7.56 -6.32
CA GLN A 39 -41.86 8.65 -6.59
C GLN A 39 -41.50 9.39 -7.87
N GLN A 40 -40.22 9.74 -8.02
CA GLN A 40 -39.73 10.42 -9.21
C GLN A 40 -39.96 9.58 -10.47
N ALA A 41 -39.64 8.28 -10.43
CA ALA A 41 -39.76 7.42 -11.60
C ALA A 41 -41.21 7.04 -11.95
N SER A 42 -42.10 6.93 -10.96
CA SER A 42 -43.50 6.53 -11.17
C SER A 42 -44.48 7.69 -11.28
N GLY A 43 -44.07 8.91 -10.94
CA GLY A 43 -44.95 10.08 -10.83
C GLY A 43 -46.02 9.97 -9.74
N MET A 44 -45.95 8.94 -8.88
CA MET A 44 -47.01 8.68 -7.90
C MET A 44 -46.89 9.56 -6.65
N PRO A 45 -48.02 10.11 -6.15
CA PRO A 45 -48.06 10.72 -4.82
C PRO A 45 -47.68 9.72 -3.72
N ARG A 46 -47.13 10.24 -2.61
CA ARG A 46 -46.59 9.44 -1.50
C ARG A 46 -47.53 8.36 -0.98
N ASP A 47 -48.82 8.68 -0.79
CA ASP A 47 -49.79 7.72 -0.26
C ASP A 47 -50.16 6.62 -1.25
N LYS A 48 -50.25 6.97 -2.55
CA LYS A 48 -50.50 6.00 -3.62
C LYS A 48 -49.32 5.04 -3.72
N LEU A 49 -48.08 5.58 -3.74
CA LEU A 49 -46.87 4.74 -3.75
C LEU A 49 -46.84 3.80 -2.54
N ARG A 50 -47.11 4.29 -1.33
CA ARG A 50 -47.11 3.44 -0.12
C ARG A 50 -48.06 2.25 -0.25
N ARG A 51 -49.29 2.48 -0.73
CA ARG A 51 -50.29 1.41 -0.93
C ARG A 51 -49.85 0.43 -2.02
N THR A 52 -49.29 0.93 -3.12
CA THR A 52 -48.73 0.11 -4.21
C THR A 52 -47.58 -0.77 -3.72
N MET A 53 -46.65 -0.21 -2.94
CA MET A 53 -45.52 -0.98 -2.39
C MET A 53 -45.97 -2.07 -1.42
N GLN A 54 -46.96 -1.81 -0.56
CA GLN A 54 -47.55 -2.83 0.32
C GLN A 54 -48.17 -3.99 -0.46
N LYS A 55 -48.89 -3.69 -1.55
CA LYS A 55 -49.45 -4.71 -2.45
C LYS A 55 -48.35 -5.52 -3.12
N LEU A 56 -47.30 -4.87 -3.64
CA LEU A 56 -46.17 -5.55 -4.27
C LEU A 56 -45.37 -6.41 -3.27
N GLU A 57 -45.24 -5.97 -2.03
CA GLU A 57 -44.58 -6.72 -0.96
C GLU A 57 -45.40 -7.96 -0.57
N ALA A 58 -46.73 -7.85 -0.47
CA ALA A 58 -47.61 -8.99 -0.22
C ALA A 58 -47.55 -10.05 -1.33
N LEU A 59 -47.27 -9.63 -2.57
CA LEU A 59 -47.04 -10.52 -3.72
C LEU A 59 -45.60 -11.08 -3.78
N GLY A 60 -44.72 -10.70 -2.83
CA GLY A 60 -43.32 -11.10 -2.81
C GLY A 60 -42.49 -10.51 -3.95
N ALA A 61 -42.96 -9.43 -4.59
CA ALA A 61 -42.29 -8.79 -5.71
C ALA A 61 -41.16 -7.85 -5.25
N VAL A 62 -41.34 -7.24 -4.09
CA VAL A 62 -40.38 -6.33 -3.45
C VAL A 62 -40.31 -6.62 -1.95
N HIS A 63 -39.23 -6.18 -1.30
CA HIS A 63 -39.08 -6.28 0.15
C HIS A 63 -38.53 -4.98 0.72
N MET A 64 -39.14 -4.49 1.81
CA MET A 64 -38.62 -3.32 2.51
C MET A 64 -37.44 -3.72 3.41
N LEU A 65 -36.28 -3.09 3.22
CA LEU A 65 -35.15 -3.27 4.11
C LEU A 65 -35.42 -2.58 5.44
N ARG A 66 -35.25 -3.31 6.55
CA ARG A 66 -35.49 -2.80 7.91
C ARG A 66 -34.32 -2.04 8.51
N GLN A 67 -33.14 -2.14 7.91
CA GLN A 67 -31.94 -1.44 8.34
C GLN A 67 -31.96 0.02 7.89
N ASP A 68 -31.50 0.92 8.75
CA ASP A 68 -31.35 2.34 8.42
C ASP A 68 -30.14 2.52 7.50
N ILE A 69 -30.40 2.72 6.21
CA ILE A 69 -29.34 3.03 5.23
C ILE A 69 -29.04 4.53 5.30
N ARG A 70 -27.82 4.92 5.66
CA ARG A 70 -27.46 6.34 5.82
C ARG A 70 -26.69 6.86 4.61
N ARG A 71 -27.34 7.71 3.83
CA ARG A 71 -26.65 8.48 2.78
C ARG A 71 -25.87 9.64 3.40
N ARG A 72 -24.64 9.85 2.94
CA ARG A 72 -23.79 10.98 3.39
C ARG A 72 -24.10 12.30 2.68
N THR A 73 -25.08 12.31 1.77
CA THR A 73 -25.40 13.43 0.89
C THR A 73 -26.34 14.48 1.49
N GLY A 74 -26.83 14.33 2.72
CA GLY A 74 -27.72 15.33 3.36
C GLY A 74 -28.06 15.05 4.83
N ARG A 75 -28.74 16.02 5.48
CA ARG A 75 -29.32 15.88 6.83
C ARG A 75 -30.76 15.39 6.73
N GLY A 76 -31.16 14.41 7.55
CA GLY A 76 -32.54 13.94 7.61
C GLY A 76 -32.67 12.50 8.11
N ARG A 77 -33.90 12.01 8.20
CA ARG A 77 -34.20 10.60 8.51
C ARG A 77 -33.85 9.74 7.29
N SER A 78 -33.21 8.59 7.53
CA SER A 78 -32.94 7.60 6.47
C SER A 78 -34.24 7.21 5.75
N PRO A 79 -34.28 7.34 4.41
CA PRO A 79 -35.43 6.95 3.63
C PRO A 79 -35.61 5.42 3.65
N ARG A 80 -36.83 4.96 3.39
CA ARG A 80 -37.12 3.52 3.26
C ARG A 80 -36.54 3.03 1.93
N VAL A 81 -35.73 1.98 1.99
CA VAL A 81 -35.14 1.31 0.84
C VAL A 81 -35.91 0.03 0.56
N TRP A 82 -36.23 -0.19 -0.70
CA TRP A 82 -36.88 -1.39 -1.20
C TRP A 82 -35.94 -2.18 -2.08
N ARG A 83 -36.04 -3.50 -2.02
CA ARG A 83 -35.24 -4.45 -2.79
C ARG A 83 -36.13 -5.25 -3.74
N LEU A 84 -35.62 -5.54 -4.94
CA LEU A 84 -36.30 -6.42 -5.90
C LEU A 84 -36.19 -7.89 -5.47
N GLU A 85 -37.34 -8.54 -5.29
CA GLU A 85 -37.41 -9.95 -4.86
C GLU A 85 -37.70 -10.90 -6.02
N LYS A 86 -37.66 -12.21 -5.73
CA LYS A 86 -37.78 -13.29 -6.73
C LYS A 86 -39.01 -13.14 -7.64
N ALA A 87 -40.18 -12.82 -7.08
CA ALA A 87 -41.41 -12.71 -7.87
C ALA A 87 -41.33 -11.51 -8.83
N GLY A 88 -40.82 -10.36 -8.35
CA GLY A 88 -40.66 -9.14 -9.14
C GLY A 88 -39.61 -9.32 -10.23
N ALA A 89 -38.50 -9.96 -9.88
CA ALA A 89 -37.44 -10.27 -10.83
C ALA A 89 -37.90 -11.22 -11.94
N ALA A 90 -38.71 -12.22 -11.60
CA ALA A 90 -39.31 -13.12 -12.58
C ALA A 90 -40.17 -12.36 -13.59
N LEU A 91 -41.02 -11.43 -13.14
CA LEU A 91 -41.87 -10.61 -14.04
C LEU A 91 -41.07 -9.82 -15.07
N LEU A 92 -39.90 -9.32 -14.66
CA LEU A 92 -39.03 -8.49 -15.48
C LEU A 92 -37.98 -9.27 -16.28
N ASN A 93 -38.01 -10.60 -16.20
CA ASN A 93 -36.97 -11.51 -16.72
C ASN A 93 -35.55 -11.08 -16.29
N THR A 94 -35.39 -10.75 -15.00
CA THR A 94 -34.11 -10.38 -14.39
C THR A 94 -33.79 -11.24 -13.17
N ARG A 95 -32.63 -11.01 -12.56
CA ARG A 95 -32.25 -11.67 -11.30
C ARG A 95 -32.74 -10.86 -10.10
N PRO A 96 -33.17 -11.53 -9.01
CA PRO A 96 -33.48 -10.84 -7.76
C PRO A 96 -32.22 -10.19 -7.20
N SER A 97 -32.41 -9.09 -6.48
CA SER A 97 -31.30 -8.40 -5.82
C SER A 97 -30.82 -9.20 -4.61
N LYS A 98 -29.50 -9.30 -4.48
CA LYS A 98 -28.82 -9.92 -3.33
C LYS A 98 -28.04 -8.91 -2.50
N LEU A 99 -28.33 -7.62 -2.68
CA LEU A 99 -27.68 -6.56 -1.91
C LEU A 99 -28.19 -6.61 -0.46
N GLU A 100 -27.25 -6.74 0.47
CA GLU A 100 -27.50 -6.78 1.92
C GLU A 100 -26.59 -5.79 2.66
N ASP A 101 -25.35 -5.63 2.20
CA ASP A 101 -24.37 -4.70 2.77
C ASP A 101 -24.75 -3.22 2.54
N GLU A 102 -24.72 -2.42 3.61
CA GLU A 102 -25.12 -1.00 3.59
C GLU A 102 -24.29 -0.18 2.59
N ARG A 103 -22.98 -0.46 2.49
CA ARG A 103 -22.09 0.27 1.59
C ARG A 103 -22.43 -0.04 0.14
N ALA A 104 -22.62 -1.31 -0.20
CA ALA A 104 -23.04 -1.74 -1.53
C ALA A 104 -24.42 -1.17 -1.91
N ILE A 105 -25.37 -1.16 -0.98
CA ILE A 105 -26.69 -0.54 -1.17
C ILE A 105 -26.56 0.96 -1.44
N THR A 106 -25.78 1.68 -0.63
CA THR A 106 -25.62 3.13 -0.78
C THR A 106 -24.94 3.50 -2.11
N HIS A 107 -24.04 2.63 -2.62
CA HIS A 107 -23.38 2.83 -3.91
C HIS A 107 -24.37 2.59 -5.05
N ALA A 108 -25.14 1.49 -5.00
CA ALA A 108 -26.22 1.20 -5.95
C ALA A 108 -27.26 2.35 -6.01
N LEU A 109 -27.63 2.93 -4.87
CA LEU A 109 -28.54 4.07 -4.81
C LEU A 109 -27.96 5.32 -5.48
N GLY A 110 -26.65 5.57 -5.35
CA GLY A 110 -25.96 6.65 -6.07
C GLY A 110 -25.93 6.41 -7.59
N MET A 111 -25.71 5.18 -8.03
CA MET A 111 -25.82 4.80 -9.44
C MET A 111 -27.24 5.03 -9.98
N LEU A 112 -28.25 4.68 -9.19
CA LEU A 112 -29.64 4.88 -9.58
C LEU A 112 -30.00 6.36 -9.71
N ASP A 113 -29.48 7.24 -8.85
CA ASP A 113 -29.72 8.68 -8.97
C ASP A 113 -29.22 9.24 -10.31
N VAL A 114 -27.98 8.90 -10.68
CA VAL A 114 -27.39 9.34 -11.96
C VAL A 114 -28.14 8.74 -13.14
N HIS A 115 -28.53 7.46 -13.06
CA HIS A 115 -29.34 6.79 -14.09
C HIS A 115 -30.70 7.49 -14.28
N LEU A 116 -31.43 7.75 -13.20
CA LEU A 116 -32.74 8.41 -13.28
C LEU A 116 -32.61 9.85 -13.76
N ARG A 117 -31.52 10.55 -13.42
CA ARG A 117 -31.25 11.88 -13.95
C ARG A 117 -31.03 11.85 -15.47
N ALA A 118 -30.19 10.94 -15.95
CA ALA A 118 -29.92 10.78 -17.39
C ALA A 118 -31.19 10.43 -18.18
N VAL A 119 -31.99 9.47 -17.70
CA VAL A 119 -33.25 9.08 -18.34
C VAL A 119 -34.25 10.23 -18.38
N ARG A 120 -34.32 11.03 -17.31
CA ARG A 120 -35.20 12.21 -17.26
C ARG A 120 -34.80 13.27 -18.28
N ASP A 121 -33.50 13.42 -18.51
CA ASP A 121 -32.94 14.36 -19.48
C ASP A 121 -32.91 13.76 -20.91
N GLY A 122 -33.53 12.58 -21.12
CA GLY A 122 -33.73 11.96 -22.44
C GLY A 122 -32.56 11.13 -22.96
N LEU A 123 -31.57 10.81 -22.12
CA LEU A 123 -30.33 10.14 -22.52
C LEU A 123 -30.41 8.62 -22.36
N GLU A 124 -29.83 7.91 -23.32
CA GLU A 124 -29.66 6.46 -23.23
C GLU A 124 -28.59 6.12 -22.19
N THR A 125 -28.92 5.23 -21.25
CA THR A 125 -28.03 4.86 -20.15
C THR A 125 -27.93 3.36 -19.97
N ILE A 126 -26.71 2.87 -19.84
CA ILE A 126 -26.37 1.47 -19.57
C ILE A 126 -25.66 1.38 -18.22
N THR A 127 -26.19 0.59 -17.29
CA THR A 127 -25.67 0.47 -15.92
C THR A 127 -24.99 -0.89 -15.70
N ASP A 128 -23.84 -0.90 -15.01
CA ASP A 128 -23.08 -2.08 -14.54
C ASP A 128 -22.77 -3.15 -15.62
N LYS A 129 -22.57 -2.75 -16.88
CA LYS A 129 -22.22 -3.68 -17.97
C LYS A 129 -20.71 -3.67 -18.25
N PRO A 130 -20.05 -4.85 -18.30
CA PRO A 130 -18.64 -4.94 -18.65
C PRO A 130 -18.39 -4.58 -20.12
N MET A 131 -17.24 -3.97 -20.38
CA MET A 131 -16.72 -3.65 -21.69
C MET A 131 -15.38 -4.37 -21.87
N ASN A 132 -15.36 -5.28 -22.85
CA ASN A 132 -14.17 -6.07 -23.16
C ASN A 132 -13.28 -5.30 -24.14
N PHE A 133 -11.97 -5.42 -23.98
CA PHE A 133 -10.98 -4.85 -24.89
C PHE A 133 -9.73 -5.74 -24.94
N THR A 134 -8.85 -5.50 -25.91
CA THR A 134 -7.58 -6.23 -26.01
C THR A 134 -6.72 -5.93 -24.78
N GLY A 135 -6.59 -6.91 -23.88
CA GLY A 135 -5.82 -6.77 -22.64
C GLY A 135 -6.66 -6.68 -21.36
N GLY A 136 -7.99 -6.78 -21.42
CA GLY A 136 -8.81 -6.93 -20.22
C GLY A 136 -10.29 -6.57 -20.37
N VAL A 137 -10.90 -6.26 -19.23
CA VAL A 137 -12.29 -5.83 -19.11
C VAL A 137 -12.35 -4.64 -18.16
N ILE A 138 -13.06 -3.58 -18.55
CA ILE A 138 -13.49 -2.53 -17.63
C ILE A 138 -14.99 -2.69 -17.35
N ARG A 139 -15.45 -2.25 -16.19
CA ARG A 139 -16.86 -2.28 -15.81
C ARG A 139 -17.23 -0.93 -15.23
N PRO A 140 -17.59 0.05 -16.08
CA PRO A 140 -18.04 1.34 -15.59
C PRO A 140 -19.37 1.18 -14.85
N ASP A 141 -19.62 2.03 -13.87
CA ASP A 141 -20.87 2.02 -13.12
C ASP A 141 -22.02 2.43 -14.04
N LEU A 142 -21.83 3.49 -14.83
CA LEU A 142 -22.75 3.88 -15.89
C LEU A 142 -22.01 4.27 -17.17
N ARG A 143 -22.69 4.01 -18.29
CA ARG A 143 -22.33 4.51 -19.62
C ARG A 143 -23.53 5.25 -20.19
N VAL A 144 -23.36 6.52 -20.47
CA VAL A 144 -24.42 7.41 -20.97
C VAL A 144 -24.08 7.82 -22.39
N THR A 145 -25.02 7.70 -23.31
CA THR A 145 -24.90 8.27 -24.66
C THR A 145 -25.27 9.75 -24.55
N LEU A 146 -24.28 10.61 -24.77
CA LEU A 146 -24.42 12.07 -24.71
C LEU A 146 -25.19 12.60 -25.94
N PRO A 147 -25.67 13.85 -25.92
CA PRO A 147 -26.43 14.44 -27.03
C PRO A 147 -25.71 14.45 -28.39
N ASP A 148 -24.37 14.49 -28.37
CA ASP A 148 -23.51 14.45 -29.56
C ASP A 148 -23.29 13.01 -30.11
N GLY A 149 -23.82 12.00 -29.42
CA GLY A 149 -23.64 10.58 -29.74
C GLY A 149 -22.43 9.91 -29.09
N THR A 150 -21.59 10.67 -28.38
CA THR A 150 -20.43 10.15 -27.66
C THR A 150 -20.87 9.36 -26.41
N GLN A 151 -20.20 8.25 -26.10
CA GLN A 151 -20.42 7.51 -24.86
C GLN A 151 -19.51 8.00 -23.74
N ALA A 152 -20.11 8.55 -22.68
CA ALA A 152 -19.42 8.97 -21.47
C ALA A 152 -19.45 7.88 -20.39
N LEU A 153 -18.31 7.70 -19.70
CA LEU A 153 -18.20 6.78 -18.58
C LEU A 153 -18.36 7.53 -17.25
N PHE A 154 -19.26 7.03 -16.40
CA PHE A 154 -19.49 7.55 -15.05
C PHE A 154 -19.11 6.51 -13.99
N GLU A 155 -18.44 6.97 -12.94
CA GLU A 155 -18.03 6.16 -11.77
C GLU A 155 -18.58 6.81 -10.49
N ILE A 156 -19.27 6.04 -9.66
CA ILE A 156 -19.91 6.53 -8.44
C ILE A 156 -19.02 6.21 -7.24
N GLU A 157 -18.36 7.22 -6.69
CA GLU A 157 -17.51 7.06 -5.51
C GLU A 157 -18.28 7.44 -4.24
N GLN A 158 -18.01 6.78 -3.11
CA GLN A 158 -18.64 7.12 -1.82
C GLN A 158 -17.67 7.82 -0.88
N ASP A 159 -16.55 7.16 -0.59
CA ASP A 159 -15.48 7.70 0.21
C ASP A 159 -14.21 6.91 -0.06
N ALA A 160 -13.15 7.61 -0.44
CA ALA A 160 -11.84 7.00 -0.58
C ALA A 160 -11.07 7.17 0.73
N THR A 161 -10.62 6.04 1.27
CA THR A 161 -9.64 6.03 2.37
C THR A 161 -8.30 5.51 1.84
N PRO A 162 -7.17 5.84 2.47
CA PRO A 162 -5.85 5.36 2.03
C PRO A 162 -5.74 3.83 1.93
N ARG A 163 -6.60 3.07 2.64
CA ARG A 163 -6.67 1.60 2.51
C ARG A 163 -7.11 1.12 1.13
N LEU A 164 -7.84 1.96 0.39
CA LEU A 164 -8.36 1.66 -0.95
C LEU A 164 -7.37 2.02 -2.06
N LEU A 165 -6.23 2.67 -1.75
CA LEU A 165 -5.27 3.16 -2.73
C LEU A 165 -4.86 2.08 -3.74
N ARG A 166 -4.44 0.89 -3.27
CA ARG A 166 -4.07 -0.23 -4.16
C ARG A 166 -5.19 -0.64 -5.12
N ARG A 167 -6.44 -0.67 -4.64
CA ARG A 167 -7.61 -1.02 -5.45
C ARG A 167 -7.90 0.08 -6.49
N ILE A 168 -7.82 1.35 -6.08
CA ILE A 168 -8.00 2.50 -6.96
C ILE A 168 -6.92 2.50 -8.05
N THR A 169 -5.63 2.35 -7.69
CA THR A 169 -4.52 2.26 -8.65
C THR A 169 -4.71 1.11 -9.64
N THR A 170 -5.21 -0.05 -9.18
CA THR A 170 -5.50 -1.19 -10.08
C THR A 170 -6.61 -0.84 -11.07
N SER A 171 -7.68 -0.19 -10.61
CA SER A 171 -8.77 0.29 -11.49
C SER A 171 -8.27 1.31 -12.51
N LEU A 172 -7.44 2.27 -12.08
CA LEU A 172 -6.83 3.27 -12.95
C LEU A 172 -5.90 2.63 -13.99
N ARG A 173 -5.11 1.61 -13.63
CA ARG A 173 -4.28 0.86 -14.59
C ARG A 173 -5.13 0.17 -15.67
N HIS A 174 -6.27 -0.40 -15.31
CA HIS A 174 -7.18 -1.01 -16.29
C HIS A 174 -7.77 0.05 -17.23
N LYS A 175 -8.15 1.23 -16.70
CA LYS A 175 -8.61 2.36 -17.52
C LYS A 175 -7.51 2.89 -18.45
N GLN A 176 -6.28 3.05 -17.96
CA GLN A 176 -5.14 3.44 -18.79
C GLN A 176 -4.95 2.47 -19.96
N ARG A 177 -4.98 1.17 -19.71
CA ARG A 177 -4.86 0.15 -20.77
C ARG A 177 -6.04 0.21 -21.75
N PHE A 178 -7.25 0.40 -21.24
CA PHE A 178 -8.45 0.50 -22.07
C PHE A 178 -8.35 1.67 -23.06
N PHE A 179 -8.08 2.88 -22.55
CA PHE A 179 -8.00 4.09 -23.37
C PHE A 179 -6.73 4.17 -24.23
N ALA A 180 -5.68 3.42 -23.91
CA ALA A 180 -4.51 3.29 -24.76
C ALA A 180 -4.73 2.40 -26.00
N THR A 181 -5.82 1.62 -26.07
CA THR A 181 -6.14 0.81 -27.25
C THR A 181 -7.01 1.56 -28.24
N ARG A 182 -6.83 1.31 -29.55
CA ARG A 182 -7.64 1.88 -30.67
C ARG A 182 -9.13 1.49 -30.66
N SER A 183 -9.64 0.89 -29.60
CA SER A 183 -10.99 0.31 -29.49
C SER A 183 -12.03 1.28 -28.91
N THR A 184 -11.70 2.57 -28.79
CA THR A 184 -12.50 3.59 -28.11
C THR A 184 -13.19 4.56 -29.07
N GLU A 185 -13.38 4.19 -30.35
CA GLU A 185 -14.16 5.01 -31.28
C GLU A 185 -15.55 5.29 -30.67
N ASN A 186 -15.88 6.57 -30.54
CA ASN A 186 -17.10 7.11 -29.89
C ASN A 186 -17.19 6.96 -28.35
N ILE A 187 -16.10 6.71 -27.64
CA ILE A 187 -16.07 6.76 -26.16
C ILE A 187 -15.23 7.96 -25.72
N SER A 188 -15.80 8.81 -24.88
CA SER A 188 -15.08 9.93 -24.26
C SER A 188 -13.88 9.43 -23.47
N SER A 189 -12.71 10.02 -23.69
CA SER A 189 -11.51 9.80 -22.88
C SER A 189 -11.60 10.45 -21.48
N ILE A 190 -12.73 11.08 -21.14
CA ILE A 190 -12.96 11.74 -19.85
C ILE A 190 -13.85 10.85 -18.99
N VAL A 191 -13.24 10.25 -17.97
CA VAL A 191 -13.96 9.50 -16.94
C VAL A 191 -14.54 10.49 -15.93
N ARG A 192 -15.86 10.45 -15.77
CA ARG A 192 -16.62 11.36 -14.89
C ARG A 192 -16.89 10.67 -13.57
N MET A 193 -16.19 11.08 -12.52
CA MET A 193 -16.38 10.56 -11.18
C MET A 193 -17.39 11.40 -10.40
N VAL A 194 -18.51 10.80 -10.03
CA VAL A 194 -19.54 11.45 -9.22
C VAL A 194 -19.43 10.95 -7.78
N VAL A 195 -19.05 11.83 -6.86
CA VAL A 195 -18.73 11.46 -5.48
C VAL A 195 -19.95 11.69 -4.58
N ALA A 196 -20.48 10.65 -3.95
CA ALA A 196 -21.62 10.65 -3.05
C ALA A 196 -21.33 11.29 -1.67
N LEU A 197 -20.66 12.44 -1.69
CA LEU A 197 -20.37 13.32 -0.56
C LEU A 197 -20.74 14.76 -0.94
N PRO A 198 -21.19 15.59 0.01
CA PRO A 198 -21.30 17.02 -0.21
C PRO A 198 -19.90 17.64 -0.38
N ALA A 199 -19.85 18.84 -0.98
CA ALA A 199 -18.64 19.63 -1.00
C ALA A 199 -18.10 19.87 0.42
N GLY A 200 -16.76 19.89 0.57
CA GLY A 200 -16.09 20.12 1.85
C GLY A 200 -15.00 19.07 2.15
N THR A 201 -14.64 18.96 3.43
CA THR A 201 -13.43 18.23 3.86
C THR A 201 -13.44 16.73 3.56
N ALA A 202 -14.61 16.08 3.52
CA ALA A 202 -14.71 14.66 3.18
C ALA A 202 -14.52 14.43 1.67
N PHE A 203 -15.05 15.33 0.84
CA PHE A 203 -14.87 15.32 -0.61
C PHE A 203 -13.41 15.58 -0.97
N GLU A 204 -12.81 16.65 -0.45
CA GLU A 204 -11.38 16.98 -0.61
C GLU A 204 -10.46 15.82 -0.21
N ARG A 205 -10.72 15.16 0.93
CA ARG A 205 -9.96 13.98 1.36
C ARG A 205 -10.08 12.82 0.39
N THR A 206 -11.27 12.58 -0.16
CA THR A 206 -11.51 11.55 -1.18
C THR A 206 -10.71 11.87 -2.44
N LEU A 207 -10.77 13.11 -2.94
CA LEU A 207 -10.02 13.53 -4.12
C LEU A 207 -8.50 13.41 -3.92
N ASN A 208 -7.98 13.74 -2.73
CA ASN A 208 -6.55 13.60 -2.43
C ASN A 208 -6.07 12.14 -2.52
N VAL A 209 -6.88 11.17 -2.10
CA VAL A 209 -6.54 9.74 -2.27
C VAL A 209 -6.51 9.34 -3.75
N TRP A 210 -7.44 9.87 -4.55
CA TRP A 210 -7.45 9.65 -6.00
C TRP A 210 -6.26 10.32 -6.71
N HIS A 211 -5.87 11.53 -6.31
CA HIS A 211 -4.65 12.18 -6.79
C HIS A 211 -3.41 11.33 -6.50
N GLN A 212 -3.27 10.82 -5.27
CA GLN A 212 -2.16 9.92 -4.94
C GLN A 212 -2.15 8.66 -5.82
N ALA A 213 -3.32 8.10 -6.11
CA ALA A 213 -3.43 6.94 -6.99
C ALA A 213 -3.03 7.25 -8.45
N LEU A 214 -3.38 8.45 -8.93
CA LEU A 214 -3.00 8.94 -10.26
C LEU A 214 -1.51 9.24 -10.34
N ASP A 215 -0.89 9.80 -9.30
CA ASP A 215 0.55 10.06 -9.26
C ASP A 215 1.35 8.76 -9.33
N VAL A 216 0.89 7.71 -8.63
CA VAL A 216 1.46 6.36 -8.77
C VAL A 216 1.34 5.86 -10.21
N LEU A 217 0.15 5.99 -10.82
CA LEU A 217 -0.05 5.55 -12.21
C LEU A 217 0.85 6.32 -13.19
N ARG A 218 0.96 7.65 -13.06
CA ARG A 218 1.82 8.48 -13.92
C ARG A 218 3.27 8.02 -13.89
N SER A 219 3.80 7.69 -12.71
CA SER A 219 5.18 7.22 -12.54
C SER A 219 5.48 5.89 -13.25
N GLU A 220 4.44 5.13 -13.63
CA GLU A 220 4.56 3.83 -14.29
C GLU A 220 4.42 3.90 -15.82
N VAL A 221 3.89 5.01 -16.36
CA VAL A 221 3.63 5.17 -17.80
C VAL A 221 4.81 5.90 -18.45
N ALA A 222 5.34 5.34 -19.54
CA ALA A 222 6.35 6.01 -20.35
C ALA A 222 5.81 7.38 -20.80
N GLU A 223 6.58 8.45 -20.56
CA GLU A 223 6.23 9.85 -20.86
C GLU A 223 5.29 10.55 -19.86
N ASN A 224 4.89 9.91 -18.74
CA ASN A 224 3.95 10.46 -17.74
C ASN A 224 2.58 10.88 -18.32
N GLU A 225 2.25 10.49 -19.55
CA GLU A 225 1.01 10.88 -20.23
C GLU A 225 -0.08 9.82 -20.04
N LEU A 226 -1.20 10.23 -19.44
CA LEU A 226 -2.35 9.34 -19.25
C LEU A 226 -3.20 9.34 -20.51
N ALA A 227 -3.66 8.16 -20.93
CA ALA A 227 -4.52 8.01 -22.11
C ALA A 227 -5.97 8.49 -21.87
N PHE A 228 -6.27 8.96 -20.66
CA PHE A 228 -7.57 9.43 -20.25
C PHE A 228 -7.45 10.56 -19.23
N GLN A 229 -8.53 11.32 -19.08
CA GLN A 229 -8.68 12.35 -18.07
C GLN A 229 -9.69 11.92 -17.01
N LEU A 230 -9.52 12.39 -15.77
CA LEU A 230 -10.43 12.11 -14.67
C LEU A 230 -10.94 13.44 -14.11
N ALA A 231 -12.27 13.61 -14.14
CA ALA A 231 -12.96 14.77 -13.62
C ALA A 231 -13.87 14.34 -12.47
N ALA A 232 -13.95 15.12 -11.39
CA ALA A 232 -14.76 14.79 -10.23
C ALA A 232 -15.77 15.90 -9.86
N ILE A 233 -16.98 15.50 -9.47
CA ILE A 233 -18.04 16.40 -8.99
C ILE A 233 -18.79 15.78 -7.79
N PRO A 234 -19.22 16.56 -6.78
CA PRO A 234 -20.13 16.08 -5.75
C PRO A 234 -21.48 15.64 -6.33
N LEU A 235 -22.00 14.48 -5.91
CA LEU A 235 -23.30 13.95 -6.34
C LEU A 235 -24.45 14.96 -6.15
N PRO A 236 -24.60 15.66 -5.00
CA PRO A 236 -25.66 16.65 -4.87
C PRO A 236 -25.56 17.79 -5.88
N ALA A 237 -24.34 18.24 -6.22
CA ALA A 237 -24.13 19.31 -7.19
C ALA A 237 -24.49 18.84 -8.60
N PHE A 238 -24.05 17.64 -8.99
CA PHE A 238 -24.42 17.03 -10.26
C PHE A 238 -25.93 16.80 -10.41
N LEU A 239 -26.60 16.35 -9.34
CA LEU A 239 -28.05 16.14 -9.38
C LEU A 239 -28.85 17.44 -9.43
N ASP A 240 -28.29 18.57 -8.99
CA ASP A 240 -28.90 19.88 -9.14
C ASP A 240 -28.73 20.37 -10.59
N GLN A 241 -27.47 20.48 -11.03
CA GLN A 241 -27.06 20.96 -12.35
C GLN A 241 -26.17 19.90 -13.02
N PRO A 242 -26.76 18.95 -13.78
CA PRO A 242 -26.00 17.93 -14.46
C PRO A 242 -25.28 18.55 -15.63
N ASP A 243 -24.16 17.95 -15.96
CA ASP A 243 -23.35 18.35 -17.09
C ASP A 243 -23.20 17.14 -18.00
N TRP A 244 -23.84 17.24 -19.17
CA TRP A 244 -23.88 16.22 -20.21
C TRP A 244 -23.06 16.64 -21.44
N ASP A 245 -22.25 17.70 -21.32
CA ASP A 245 -21.45 18.21 -22.43
C ASP A 245 -20.16 17.39 -22.60
N GLU A 246 -19.61 17.40 -23.82
CA GLU A 246 -18.33 16.78 -24.19
C GLU A 246 -17.42 17.80 -24.90
N PRO A 247 -16.29 18.21 -24.28
CA PRO A 247 -15.89 17.93 -22.89
C PRO A 247 -16.82 18.60 -21.87
N PRO A 248 -16.85 18.14 -20.61
CA PRO A 248 -17.64 18.76 -19.55
C PRO A 248 -17.12 20.14 -19.20
N THR A 249 -17.97 20.98 -18.62
CA THR A 249 -17.70 22.38 -18.32
C THR A 249 -16.72 22.54 -17.15
N ASP A 250 -15.56 23.17 -17.40
CA ASP A 250 -14.46 23.32 -16.43
C ASP A 250 -14.85 23.97 -15.10
N SER A 251 -15.85 24.85 -15.07
CA SER A 251 -16.26 25.55 -13.84
C SER A 251 -16.96 24.64 -12.83
N HIS A 252 -17.48 23.48 -13.26
CA HIS A 252 -18.29 22.59 -12.43
C HIS A 252 -17.52 21.35 -11.96
N TRP A 253 -16.44 21.00 -12.66
CA TRP A 253 -15.67 19.78 -12.43
C TRP A 253 -14.29 20.05 -11.86
N VAL A 254 -13.86 19.21 -10.92
CA VAL A 254 -12.48 19.20 -10.44
C VAL A 254 -11.68 18.22 -11.28
N TRP A 255 -10.81 18.75 -12.15
CA TRP A 255 -9.89 17.95 -12.95
C TRP A 255 -8.78 17.37 -12.09
N LEU A 256 -8.73 16.04 -11.99
CA LEU A 256 -7.73 15.33 -11.20
C LEU A 256 -6.45 15.02 -12.01
N THR A 257 -6.56 15.03 -13.34
CA THR A 257 -5.48 14.74 -14.29
C THR A 257 -4.80 15.97 -14.86
N SER A 258 -5.25 17.19 -14.55
CA SER A 258 -4.59 18.42 -15.00
C SER A 258 -3.32 18.70 -14.16
N SER A 259 -2.23 19.02 -14.85
CA SER A 259 -0.93 19.33 -14.24
C SER A 259 -0.88 20.76 -13.69
N GLN A 260 -1.93 21.22 -12.99
CA GLN A 260 -1.80 22.47 -12.25
C GLN A 260 -0.85 22.24 -11.08
N THR A 261 0.37 22.76 -11.28
CA THR A 261 1.46 22.99 -10.35
C THR A 261 0.99 23.12 -8.91
N ARG A 262 0.94 22.01 -8.19
CA ARG A 262 0.94 22.05 -6.73
C ARG A 262 2.38 21.92 -6.27
N THR A 263 2.84 23.05 -5.77
CA THR A 263 4.13 23.30 -5.15
C THR A 263 4.54 22.17 -4.21
N THR A 264 5.83 21.89 -4.23
CA THR A 264 6.67 21.00 -3.42
C THR A 264 6.55 21.17 -1.88
N GLY A 265 5.48 21.77 -1.37
CA GLY A 265 5.24 22.00 0.07
C GLY A 265 4.11 21.16 0.69
N GLY A 266 3.45 20.28 -0.08
CA GLY A 266 2.31 19.48 0.41
C GLY A 266 2.66 18.55 1.57
N LEU A 267 3.83 17.90 1.51
CA LEU A 267 4.31 16.97 2.53
C LEU A 267 4.69 17.70 3.83
N GLN A 268 5.32 18.88 3.73
CA GLN A 268 5.72 19.67 4.91
C GLN A 268 4.51 20.27 5.65
N ARG A 269 3.49 20.75 4.92
CA ARG A 269 2.22 21.19 5.52
C ARG A 269 1.46 20.03 6.16
N PHE A 270 1.48 18.85 5.53
CA PHE A 270 0.89 17.63 6.06
C PHE A 270 1.56 17.19 7.37
N LEU A 271 2.90 17.19 7.44
CA LEU A 271 3.64 16.85 8.66
C LEU A 271 3.35 17.81 9.82
N SER A 272 3.01 19.07 9.54
CA SER A 272 2.69 20.08 10.56
C SER A 272 1.25 20.06 11.08
N GLN A 273 0.32 19.34 10.42
CA GLN A 273 -1.12 19.40 10.72
C GLN A 273 -1.74 18.05 11.18
N VAL A 274 -0.95 16.98 11.28
CA VAL A 274 -1.46 15.65 11.65
C VAL A 274 -1.32 15.41 13.15
N PRO A 275 -2.44 15.20 13.89
CA PRO A 275 -2.40 14.72 15.27
C PRO A 275 -1.71 13.34 15.31
N HIS A 276 -0.63 13.24 16.11
CA HIS A 276 0.22 12.06 16.24
C HIS A 276 -0.48 10.93 17.02
N SER A 277 -1.45 10.23 16.44
CA SER A 277 -2.20 9.21 17.20
C SER A 277 -2.67 7.97 16.42
N ASN A 278 -2.12 7.68 15.23
CA ASN A 278 -2.44 6.41 14.57
C ASN A 278 -1.19 5.70 13.98
N PRO A 279 -0.73 4.59 14.59
CA PRO A 279 0.40 3.79 14.11
C PRO A 279 0.30 3.33 12.65
N LEU A 280 -0.92 3.20 12.12
CA LEU A 280 -1.15 2.83 10.72
C LEU A 280 -0.81 4.00 9.77
N HIS A 281 -1.04 5.22 10.22
CA HIS A 281 -0.67 6.44 9.50
C HIS A 281 0.84 6.66 9.53
N ASP A 282 1.47 6.44 10.68
CA ASP A 282 2.93 6.47 10.81
C ASP A 282 3.58 5.44 9.87
N ARG A 283 3.03 4.21 9.81
CA ARG A 283 3.49 3.19 8.86
C ARG A 283 3.38 3.65 7.41
N LEU A 284 2.31 4.34 7.02
CA LEU A 284 2.13 4.81 5.64
C LEU A 284 3.07 5.97 5.31
N ILE A 285 3.26 6.91 6.24
CA ILE A 285 4.25 7.99 6.12
C ILE A 285 5.65 7.39 5.99
N LEU A 286 6.01 6.46 6.87
CA LEU A 286 7.32 5.79 6.83
C LEU A 286 7.51 4.96 5.56
N ALA A 287 6.46 4.30 5.05
CA ALA A 287 6.53 3.55 3.80
C ALA A 287 6.73 4.47 2.58
N ALA A 288 6.02 5.60 2.54
CA ALA A 288 6.18 6.60 1.49
C ALA A 288 7.58 7.25 1.54
N LEU A 289 8.05 7.63 2.73
CA LEU A 289 9.41 8.14 2.94
C LEU A 289 10.48 7.10 2.57
N LEU A 290 10.26 5.83 2.87
CA LEU A 290 11.18 4.75 2.48
C LEU A 290 11.22 4.57 0.96
N GLN A 291 10.08 4.66 0.29
CA GLN A 291 10.00 4.60 -1.17
C GLN A 291 10.66 5.81 -1.82
N GLU A 292 10.46 7.01 -1.29
CA GLU A 292 11.15 8.23 -1.71
C GLU A 292 12.67 8.12 -1.50
N LEU A 293 13.11 7.51 -0.40
CA LEU A 293 14.53 7.26 -0.12
C LEU A 293 15.17 6.28 -1.12
N HIS A 294 14.38 5.34 -1.66
CA HIS A 294 14.84 4.43 -2.73
C HIS A 294 14.82 5.06 -4.12
N LEU A 295 13.93 6.03 -4.39
CA LEU A 295 13.73 6.66 -5.70
C LEU A 295 14.57 7.93 -5.90
N ASP A 296 14.77 8.72 -4.84
CA ASP A 296 15.50 9.98 -4.90
C ASP A 296 17.03 9.74 -4.88
N SER A 297 17.64 9.86 -6.06
CA SER A 297 19.09 9.74 -6.24
C SER A 297 19.90 10.73 -5.38
N ALA A 298 19.33 11.85 -4.92
CA ALA A 298 20.02 12.81 -4.05
C ALA A 298 20.07 12.35 -2.57
N LEU A 299 19.05 11.66 -2.08
CA LEU A 299 19.05 10.99 -0.77
C LEU A 299 19.79 9.65 -0.81
N ALA A 300 19.73 8.92 -1.94
CA ALA A 300 20.61 7.78 -2.20
C ALA A 300 22.10 8.20 -2.17
N ARG A 301 22.45 9.40 -2.66
CA ARG A 301 23.79 10.00 -2.47
C ARG A 301 24.12 10.34 -1.01
N LYS A 302 23.14 10.66 -0.15
CA LYS A 302 23.37 10.75 1.31
C LYS A 302 23.55 9.37 1.94
N SER A 303 22.86 8.33 1.44
CA SER A 303 23.05 6.94 1.88
C SER A 303 24.43 6.39 1.48
N GLN A 304 25.06 6.92 0.42
CA GLN A 304 26.47 6.66 0.08
C GLN A 304 27.48 7.18 1.13
N ARG A 305 27.05 8.01 2.11
CA ARG A 305 27.90 8.35 3.27
C ARG A 305 28.10 7.16 4.21
N TYR A 306 27.24 6.15 4.13
CA TYR A 306 27.38 4.92 4.89
C TYR A 306 27.91 3.83 3.97
N PRO A 307 28.98 3.11 4.38
CA PRO A 307 29.52 2.00 3.61
C PRO A 307 28.43 0.94 3.42
N LYS A 308 28.33 0.39 2.20
CA LYS A 308 27.45 -0.74 1.93
C LYS A 308 28.16 -2.03 2.34
N PRO A 309 27.44 -3.01 2.92
CA PRO A 309 28.02 -4.31 3.23
C PRO A 309 28.47 -4.99 1.94
N ASP A 310 29.72 -5.47 1.93
CA ASP A 310 30.34 -6.18 0.82
C ASP A 310 30.81 -7.57 1.31
N PRO A 311 30.38 -8.68 0.69
CA PRO A 311 30.87 -10.02 1.01
C PRO A 311 32.40 -10.19 0.99
N ALA A 312 33.11 -9.39 0.18
CA ALA A 312 34.58 -9.39 0.14
C ALA A 312 35.24 -9.05 1.50
N PHE A 313 34.48 -8.39 2.39
CA PHE A 313 34.87 -8.21 3.79
C PHE A 313 35.22 -9.54 4.46
N PHE A 314 34.36 -10.56 4.35
CA PHE A 314 34.60 -11.85 5.01
C PHE A 314 35.80 -12.57 4.44
N GLN A 315 36.06 -12.45 3.14
CA GLN A 315 37.24 -13.00 2.50
C GLN A 315 38.51 -12.36 3.07
N THR A 316 38.51 -11.03 3.25
CA THR A 316 39.63 -10.30 3.84
C THR A 316 39.90 -10.75 5.28
N ILE A 317 38.84 -10.92 6.08
CA ILE A 317 38.94 -11.41 7.46
C ILE A 317 39.44 -12.86 7.52
N GLN A 318 38.99 -13.71 6.61
CA GLN A 318 39.48 -15.10 6.48
C GLN A 318 40.96 -15.15 6.11
N VAL A 319 41.44 -14.30 5.20
CA VAL A 319 42.87 -14.20 4.85
C VAL A 319 43.71 -13.85 6.08
N ILE A 320 43.28 -12.85 6.87
CA ILE A 320 43.96 -12.46 8.11
C ILE A 320 44.02 -13.64 9.09
N TYR A 321 42.89 -14.32 9.30
CA TYR A 321 42.81 -15.45 10.23
C TYR A 321 43.65 -16.66 9.79
N ALA A 322 43.56 -17.05 8.52
CA ALA A 322 44.21 -18.22 7.97
C ALA A 322 45.74 -18.15 8.05
N ALA A 323 46.32 -16.94 8.06
CA ALA A 323 47.77 -16.75 8.14
C ALA A 323 48.46 -17.41 9.35
N SER A 324 47.73 -17.68 10.44
CA SER A 324 48.25 -18.43 11.60
C SER A 324 47.35 -19.61 12.03
N HIS A 325 46.21 -19.82 11.35
CA HIS A 325 45.20 -20.81 11.76
C HIS A 325 44.70 -21.68 10.59
N ALA A 326 45.39 -21.69 9.44
CA ALA A 326 45.02 -22.55 8.32
C ALA A 326 45.05 -24.03 8.73
N GLU A 327 44.08 -24.81 8.23
CA GLU A 327 43.95 -26.25 8.53
C GLU A 327 45.20 -27.06 8.13
N GLY A 328 45.99 -26.58 7.16
CA GLY A 328 47.23 -27.22 6.72
C GLY A 328 48.45 -27.00 7.64
N LEU A 329 48.34 -26.17 8.68
CA LEU A 329 49.42 -25.96 9.64
C LEU A 329 49.48 -27.08 10.68
N SER A 330 50.68 -27.45 11.13
CA SER A 330 50.84 -28.44 12.21
C SER A 330 50.19 -27.96 13.52
N PRO A 331 49.75 -28.86 14.42
CA PRO A 331 49.18 -28.46 15.71
C PRO A 331 50.11 -27.58 16.55
N LEU A 332 51.43 -27.81 16.49
CA LEU A 332 52.42 -26.96 17.17
C LEU A 332 52.45 -25.56 16.55
N ALA A 333 52.43 -25.46 15.22
CA ALA A 333 52.36 -24.16 14.53
C ALA A 333 51.07 -23.40 14.87
N GLN A 334 49.92 -24.08 14.93
CA GLN A 334 48.64 -23.47 15.33
C GLN A 334 48.62 -23.03 16.80
N ALA A 335 49.38 -23.70 17.67
CA ALA A 335 49.52 -23.34 19.08
C ALA A 335 50.50 -22.18 19.32
N THR A 336 51.30 -21.80 18.32
CA THR A 336 52.24 -20.69 18.46
C THR A 336 51.53 -19.33 18.53
N TYR A 337 52.25 -18.34 19.06
CA TYR A 337 51.79 -16.96 19.05
C TYR A 337 51.45 -16.51 17.60
N PRO A 338 50.24 -15.97 17.34
CA PRO A 338 49.70 -15.81 15.97
C PRO A 338 50.26 -14.57 15.26
N TRP A 339 51.59 -14.48 15.16
CA TRP A 339 52.31 -13.30 14.65
C TRP A 339 51.88 -12.92 13.24
N ALA A 340 51.70 -13.89 12.33
CA ALA A 340 51.38 -13.58 10.93
C ALA A 340 49.96 -12.99 10.78
N SER A 341 48.98 -13.54 11.50
CA SER A 341 47.64 -12.97 11.56
C SER A 341 47.63 -11.57 12.19
N LEU A 342 48.43 -11.34 13.24
CA LEU A 342 48.55 -10.02 13.87
C LEU A 342 49.25 -9.00 12.99
N PHE A 343 50.28 -9.41 12.24
CA PHE A 343 50.95 -8.58 11.26
C PHE A 343 49.98 -8.10 10.17
N LEU A 344 49.18 -9.01 9.60
CA LEU A 344 48.18 -8.67 8.59
C LEU A 344 47.06 -7.80 9.15
N LEU A 345 46.56 -8.10 10.36
CA LEU A 345 45.53 -7.29 11.01
C LEU A 345 46.04 -5.88 11.31
N ARG A 346 47.28 -5.75 11.78
CA ARG A 346 47.92 -4.45 11.97
C ARG A 346 48.00 -3.69 10.65
N HIS A 347 48.48 -4.32 9.58
CA HIS A 347 48.60 -3.67 8.29
C HIS A 347 47.23 -3.25 7.72
N TYR A 348 46.23 -4.11 7.85
CA TYR A 348 44.84 -3.80 7.53
C TYR A 348 44.35 -2.53 8.25
N LEU A 349 44.59 -2.42 9.56
CA LEU A 349 44.24 -1.22 10.33
C LEU A 349 45.04 0.02 9.89
N HIS A 350 46.23 -0.11 9.31
CA HIS A 350 46.97 1.02 8.72
C HIS A 350 46.35 1.48 7.39
N LEU A 351 45.82 0.56 6.59
CA LEU A 351 45.07 0.88 5.37
C LEU A 351 43.74 1.59 5.67
N HIS A 352 43.21 1.39 6.89
CA HIS A 352 41.97 2.00 7.38
C HIS A 352 42.21 2.98 8.54
N PRO A 353 42.87 4.13 8.30
CA PRO A 353 43.30 5.05 9.38
C PRO A 353 42.12 5.61 10.19
N VAL A 354 40.98 5.88 9.54
CA VAL A 354 39.77 6.36 10.20
C VAL A 354 39.24 5.33 11.22
N LEU A 355 39.16 4.06 10.81
CA LEU A 355 38.75 2.96 11.68
C LEU A 355 39.70 2.83 12.87
N ARG A 356 41.01 2.82 12.60
CA ARG A 356 42.05 2.71 13.62
C ARG A 356 41.96 3.81 14.67
N THR A 357 41.86 5.07 14.26
CA THR A 357 41.74 6.21 15.19
C THR A 357 40.46 6.12 16.03
N GLN A 358 39.35 5.66 15.44
CA GLN A 358 38.10 5.50 16.17
C GLN A 358 38.14 4.38 17.21
N ILE A 359 38.75 3.23 16.87
CA ILE A 359 38.99 2.12 17.81
C ILE A 359 39.88 2.60 18.95
N GLU A 360 41.00 3.24 18.63
CA GLU A 360 41.95 3.76 19.63
C GLU A 360 41.27 4.74 20.59
N ARG A 361 40.47 5.67 20.07
CA ARG A 361 39.71 6.62 20.89
C ARG A 361 38.73 5.90 21.83
N ARG A 362 38.03 4.86 21.36
CA ARG A 362 37.07 4.11 22.19
C ARG A 362 37.75 3.21 23.22
N LEU A 363 38.90 2.62 22.90
CA LEU A 363 39.72 1.87 23.85
C LEU A 363 40.25 2.76 24.99
N ARG A 364 40.54 4.04 24.70
CA ARG A 364 41.03 5.02 25.70
C ARG A 364 39.91 5.68 26.51
N ALA A 365 38.67 5.72 25.99
CA ALA A 365 37.58 6.42 26.63
C ALA A 365 37.17 5.76 27.98
N SER A 366 37.24 6.55 29.06
CA SER A 366 36.81 6.19 30.43
C SER A 366 37.72 5.23 31.22
N ALA A 367 39.03 5.22 30.97
CA ALA A 367 39.97 4.39 31.73
C ALA A 367 40.12 4.81 33.22
N THR A 368 39.74 6.03 33.62
CA THR A 368 40.16 6.63 34.91
C THR A 368 39.07 6.77 35.97
N THR A 369 37.78 6.58 35.66
CA THR A 369 36.67 6.84 36.62
C THR A 369 35.64 5.72 36.76
N MET A 370 35.80 4.61 36.03
CA MET A 370 34.78 3.56 35.93
C MET A 370 35.15 2.32 36.76
N ARG A 371 34.22 1.82 37.59
CA ARG A 371 34.35 0.51 38.24
C ARG A 371 34.03 -0.58 37.21
N TRP A 372 35.03 -1.42 36.90
CA TRP A 372 34.88 -2.52 35.95
C TRP A 372 34.05 -3.66 36.54
N ASN A 373 33.03 -4.08 35.80
CA ASN A 373 32.31 -5.32 36.03
C ASN A 373 32.07 -6.00 34.69
N THR A 374 31.73 -7.29 34.71
CA THR A 374 31.50 -8.11 33.51
C THR A 374 30.56 -7.42 32.51
N THR A 375 29.44 -6.87 32.97
CA THR A 375 28.46 -6.19 32.11
C THR A 375 29.03 -4.96 31.41
N VAL A 376 29.78 -4.13 32.14
CA VAL A 376 30.44 -2.93 31.60
C VAL A 376 31.49 -3.32 30.57
N ILE A 377 32.27 -4.37 30.83
CA ILE A 377 33.31 -4.87 29.92
C ILE A 377 32.67 -5.36 28.62
N LEU A 378 31.67 -6.23 28.71
CA LEU A 378 30.96 -6.76 27.55
C LEU A 378 30.32 -5.66 26.72
N HIS A 379 29.67 -4.69 27.36
CA HIS A 379 29.08 -3.54 26.67
C HIS A 379 30.14 -2.68 25.95
N ARG A 380 31.31 -2.47 26.56
CA ARG A 380 32.42 -1.72 25.93
C ARG A 380 33.01 -2.46 24.74
N MET A 381 33.21 -3.77 24.87
CA MET A 381 33.66 -4.63 23.79
C MET A 381 32.66 -4.59 22.63
N GLN A 382 31.36 -4.73 22.93
CA GLN A 382 30.30 -4.63 21.92
C GLN A 382 30.36 -3.31 21.17
N GLY A 383 30.52 -2.18 21.87
CA GLY A 383 30.60 -0.88 21.22
C GLY A 383 31.81 -0.71 20.29
N ILE A 384 32.90 -1.46 20.47
CA ILE A 384 34.04 -1.46 19.54
C ILE A 384 33.77 -2.42 18.36
N VAL A 385 33.15 -3.57 18.62
CA VAL A 385 32.70 -4.50 17.57
C VAL A 385 31.71 -3.83 16.63
N ASP A 386 30.68 -3.16 17.17
CA ASP A 386 29.68 -2.45 16.38
C ASP A 386 30.32 -1.36 15.52
N LEU A 387 31.34 -0.68 16.05
CA LEU A 387 32.09 0.33 15.32
C LEU A 387 32.89 -0.27 14.17
N PHE A 388 33.56 -1.40 14.40
CA PHE A 388 34.32 -2.12 13.39
C PHE A 388 33.40 -2.61 12.25
N LEU A 389 32.29 -3.24 12.60
CA LEU A 389 31.32 -3.75 11.62
C LEU A 389 30.66 -2.60 10.85
N ALA A 390 30.24 -1.53 11.53
CA ALA A 390 29.59 -0.38 10.89
C ALA A 390 30.51 0.34 9.91
N TYR A 391 31.83 0.37 10.17
CA TYR A 391 32.81 0.90 9.23
C TYR A 391 32.85 0.12 7.90
N HIS A 392 32.44 -1.15 7.91
CA HIS A 392 32.34 -2.00 6.72
C HIS A 392 30.90 -2.18 6.22
N GLY A 393 29.95 -1.39 6.74
CA GLY A 393 28.54 -1.46 6.35
C GLY A 393 27.76 -2.62 6.98
N TRP A 394 28.39 -3.36 7.89
CA TRP A 394 27.77 -4.47 8.61
C TRP A 394 27.20 -4.01 9.95
N ARG A 395 26.25 -4.78 10.46
CA ARG A 395 25.71 -4.64 11.82
C ARG A 395 25.89 -5.94 12.59
N SER A 396 25.97 -5.82 13.90
CA SER A 396 26.06 -6.95 14.84
C SER A 396 24.71 -7.62 15.11
N ASP A 397 23.63 -7.03 14.59
CA ASP A 397 22.26 -7.53 14.64
C ASP A 397 21.70 -7.80 13.23
N GLY A 398 20.97 -8.91 13.09
CA GLY A 398 20.34 -9.32 11.82
C GLY A 398 20.97 -10.58 11.20
N PRO A 399 21.28 -10.59 9.88
CA PRO A 399 21.88 -11.73 9.19
C PRO A 399 23.24 -12.16 9.73
N LEU A 400 24.02 -11.19 10.19
CA LEU A 400 25.25 -11.37 10.92
C LEU A 400 24.97 -11.05 12.39
N LEU A 401 25.16 -12.03 13.27
CA LEU A 401 25.06 -11.86 14.71
C LEU A 401 26.46 -11.86 15.31
N VAL A 402 26.88 -10.76 15.93
CA VAL A 402 28.18 -10.69 16.61
C VAL A 402 28.00 -10.11 18.00
N PHE A 403 28.46 -10.83 19.01
CA PHE A 403 28.30 -10.39 20.39
C PHE A 403 29.50 -10.74 21.27
N ALA A 404 29.76 -9.87 22.25
CA ALA A 404 30.72 -10.14 23.31
C ALA A 404 30.10 -11.07 24.36
N GLU A 405 30.84 -12.09 24.78
CA GLU A 405 30.41 -13.02 25.82
C GLU A 405 31.57 -13.48 26.71
N THR A 406 31.21 -14.08 27.84
CA THR A 406 32.10 -14.97 28.60
C THR A 406 31.66 -16.42 28.35
N PRO A 407 32.60 -17.37 28.17
CA PRO A 407 32.22 -18.77 27.97
C PRO A 407 31.41 -19.30 29.15
N PRO A 408 30.33 -20.06 28.90
CA PRO A 408 29.48 -20.59 29.95
C PRO A 408 30.25 -21.59 30.83
N TRP A 409 29.90 -21.65 32.12
CA TRP A 409 30.63 -22.43 33.13
C TRP A 409 30.78 -23.91 32.81
N ASN A 410 29.87 -24.47 32.01
CA ASN A 410 29.86 -25.87 31.61
C ASN A 410 30.71 -26.20 30.36
N GLN A 411 31.41 -25.23 29.77
CA GLN A 411 32.29 -25.47 28.61
C GLN A 411 33.77 -25.44 29.02
N GLU A 412 34.54 -26.39 28.48
CA GLU A 412 36.01 -26.39 28.53
C GLU A 412 36.56 -25.33 27.59
N ALA A 413 36.55 -24.08 28.05
CA ALA A 413 37.11 -22.94 27.33
C ALA A 413 37.86 -22.02 28.31
N ALA A 414 38.87 -21.32 27.80
CA ALA A 414 39.58 -20.30 28.57
C ALA A 414 38.59 -19.26 29.11
N ARG A 415 38.65 -18.95 30.42
CA ARG A 415 37.73 -18.03 31.11
C ARG A 415 38.04 -16.57 30.83
N THR A 416 38.19 -16.23 29.56
CA THR A 416 38.46 -14.88 29.07
C THR A 416 37.23 -14.33 28.35
N PHE A 417 37.11 -13.01 28.29
CA PHE A 417 36.15 -12.38 27.39
C PHE A 417 36.45 -12.78 25.94
N ARG A 418 35.42 -12.97 25.13
CA ARG A 418 35.58 -13.28 23.70
C ARG A 418 34.46 -12.68 22.88
N ILE A 419 34.69 -12.58 21.57
CA ILE A 419 33.65 -12.27 20.60
C ILE A 419 33.18 -13.55 19.94
N THR A 420 31.87 -13.72 19.83
CA THR A 420 31.24 -14.82 19.09
C THR A 420 30.52 -14.24 17.87
N ALA A 421 30.76 -14.81 16.69
CA ALA A 421 30.10 -14.46 15.45
C ALA A 421 29.25 -15.64 14.95
N ARG A 422 28.06 -15.35 14.44
CA ARG A 422 27.15 -16.31 13.81
C ARG A 422 26.53 -15.73 12.56
N ILE A 423 26.62 -16.45 11.45
CA ILE A 423 26.00 -16.10 10.17
C ILE A 423 24.68 -16.85 10.10
N ARG A 424 23.58 -16.13 10.31
CA ARG A 424 22.22 -16.69 10.29
C ARG A 424 21.69 -16.89 8.87
N HIS A 425 22.20 -16.10 7.92
CA HIS A 425 21.85 -16.15 6.50
C HIS A 425 23.14 -16.25 5.68
N ARG A 426 23.40 -17.42 5.10
CA ARG A 426 24.64 -17.72 4.34
C ARG A 426 24.77 -16.91 3.06
N GLU A 427 23.67 -16.34 2.58
CA GLU A 427 23.59 -15.49 1.39
C GLU A 427 24.47 -14.25 1.51
N ILE A 428 24.78 -13.80 2.74
CA ILE A 428 25.62 -12.61 2.97
C ILE A 428 27.10 -12.82 2.59
N LEU A 429 27.51 -14.07 2.33
CA LEU A 429 28.86 -14.42 1.89
C LEU A 429 28.98 -14.46 0.36
N VAL A 430 27.89 -14.24 -0.38
CA VAL A 430 27.84 -14.38 -1.84
C VAL A 430 27.76 -13.00 -2.50
N ALA A 431 28.61 -12.76 -3.49
CA ALA A 431 28.58 -11.52 -4.27
C ALA A 431 27.30 -11.43 -5.12
N SER A 432 26.80 -10.22 -5.33
CA SER A 432 25.61 -9.97 -6.15
C SER A 432 25.81 -10.50 -7.58
N GLY A 433 25.09 -11.57 -7.94
CA GLY A 433 25.16 -12.22 -9.26
C GLY A 433 25.59 -13.68 -9.22
N ASP A 434 26.19 -14.13 -8.11
CA ASP A 434 26.54 -15.54 -7.90
C ASP A 434 25.37 -16.29 -7.25
N ASN A 435 24.97 -17.42 -7.85
CA ASN A 435 23.86 -18.25 -7.35
C ASN A 435 24.32 -19.47 -6.53
N ILE A 436 25.63 -19.60 -6.28
CA ILE A 436 26.19 -20.74 -5.54
C ILE A 436 26.23 -20.39 -4.06
N LEU A 437 25.41 -21.07 -3.26
CA LEU A 437 25.39 -20.88 -1.82
C LEU A 437 26.61 -21.55 -1.16
N PRO A 438 27.26 -20.91 -0.17
CA PRO A 438 28.42 -21.45 0.52
C PRO A 438 28.08 -22.73 1.29
N ARG A 439 29.06 -23.62 1.44
CA ARG A 439 28.91 -24.83 2.25
C ARG A 439 28.93 -24.45 3.73
N VAL A 440 28.38 -25.34 4.57
CA VAL A 440 28.35 -25.14 6.03
C VAL A 440 29.76 -24.97 6.61
N ALA A 441 30.76 -25.66 6.06
CA ALA A 441 32.16 -25.52 6.46
C ALA A 441 32.72 -24.11 6.18
N ASP A 442 32.39 -23.54 5.01
CA ASP A 442 32.83 -22.20 4.62
C ASP A 442 32.21 -21.13 5.53
N VAL A 443 30.94 -21.31 5.90
CA VAL A 443 30.24 -20.44 6.85
C VAL A 443 30.91 -20.49 8.23
N ARG A 444 31.20 -21.68 8.76
CA ARG A 444 31.90 -21.83 10.05
C ARG A 444 33.28 -21.21 10.04
N THR A 445 33.99 -21.33 8.92
CA THR A 445 35.31 -20.70 8.75
C THR A 445 35.21 -19.18 8.80
N ALA A 446 34.20 -18.59 8.12
CA ALA A 446 33.92 -17.16 8.20
C ALA A 446 33.57 -16.69 9.63
N GLU A 447 32.74 -17.46 10.34
CA GLU A 447 32.37 -17.19 11.73
C GLU A 447 33.60 -17.20 12.65
N HIS A 448 34.43 -18.24 12.58
CA HIS A 448 35.65 -18.35 13.38
C HIS A 448 36.66 -17.25 13.07
N ALA A 449 36.87 -16.94 11.79
CA ALA A 449 37.77 -15.88 11.37
C ALA A 449 37.34 -14.52 11.92
N LEU A 450 36.05 -14.19 11.79
CA LEU A 450 35.51 -12.92 12.28
C LEU A 450 35.56 -12.82 13.80
N ALA A 451 35.15 -13.88 14.50
CA ALA A 451 35.23 -13.95 15.96
C ALA A 451 36.68 -13.75 16.45
N TRP A 452 37.65 -14.38 15.79
CA TRP A 452 39.06 -14.25 16.14
C TRP A 452 39.58 -12.83 15.90
N VAL A 453 39.36 -12.25 14.72
CA VAL A 453 39.84 -10.90 14.39
C VAL A 453 39.29 -9.86 15.36
N LEU A 454 37.99 -9.93 15.66
CA LEU A 454 37.35 -9.01 16.59
C LEU A 454 37.85 -9.20 18.03
N THR A 455 38.10 -10.45 18.45
CA THR A 455 38.71 -10.73 19.76
C THR A 455 40.16 -10.21 19.83
N ALA A 456 40.91 -10.32 18.73
CA ALA A 456 42.31 -9.88 18.65
C ALA A 456 42.48 -8.37 18.88
N LEU A 457 41.48 -7.55 18.53
CA LEU A 457 41.47 -6.10 18.80
C LEU A 457 41.63 -5.76 20.28
N PHE A 458 41.23 -6.65 21.17
CA PHE A 458 41.35 -6.49 22.62
C PHE A 458 42.54 -7.28 23.14
N ARG A 459 42.62 -8.57 22.79
CA ARG A 459 43.62 -9.50 23.31
C ARG A 459 45.04 -9.12 22.97
N TYR A 460 45.24 -8.61 21.77
CA TYR A 460 46.55 -8.28 21.21
C TYR A 460 46.64 -6.78 20.88
N ALA A 461 45.87 -5.95 21.60
CA ALA A 461 45.84 -4.51 21.38
C ALA A 461 47.24 -3.87 21.32
N PRO A 462 48.20 -4.18 22.22
CA PRO A 462 49.58 -3.68 22.12
C PRO A 462 50.28 -4.02 20.80
N ASP A 463 50.12 -5.26 20.34
CA ASP A 463 50.77 -5.76 19.12
C ASP A 463 50.21 -5.11 17.85
N LEU A 464 48.93 -4.73 17.90
CA LEU A 464 48.25 -3.95 16.87
C LEU A 464 48.57 -2.44 16.92
N GLY A 465 49.33 -1.99 17.94
CA GLY A 465 49.74 -0.60 18.12
C GLY A 465 48.72 0.26 18.88
N PHE A 466 47.84 -0.37 19.67
CA PHE A 466 46.95 0.30 20.62
C PHE A 466 47.47 0.17 22.06
N LYS A 467 46.94 0.96 22.99
CA LYS A 467 47.17 0.70 24.42
C LYS A 467 46.35 -0.51 24.87
N ALA A 468 46.90 -1.30 25.79
CA ALA A 468 46.16 -2.38 26.42
C ALA A 468 44.85 -1.85 27.05
N PRO A 469 43.69 -2.49 26.78
CA PRO A 469 42.45 -2.10 27.44
C PRO A 469 42.59 -2.34 28.95
N PRO A 470 42.16 -1.42 29.81
CA PRO A 470 42.32 -1.55 31.28
C PRO A 470 41.49 -2.69 31.90
N PHE A 471 40.65 -3.35 31.11
CA PHE A 471 39.74 -4.40 31.53
C PHE A 471 40.09 -5.78 30.95
N TRP A 472 41.15 -5.85 30.14
CA TRP A 472 41.57 -7.06 29.47
C TRP A 472 42.66 -7.79 30.24
#